data_AF-W8BFF4-F1
#
_entry.id   AF-W8BFF4-F1
#
_cell.length_a   1.000
_cell.length_b   1.000
_cell.length_c   1.000
_cell.angle_alpha   90.00
_cell.angle_beta   90.00
_cell.angle_gamma   90.00
#
_symmetry.space_group_name_H-M   'P 1'
#
loop_
_entity.id
_entity.type
_entity.pdbx_description
1 polymer ?
#
loop_
_entity_poly.entity_id
_entity_poly.type
_entity_poly.pdbx_seq_one_letter_code
_entity_poly.pdbx_strand_id
1 'polypeptide(L)'
;MRSVKSTLNISGSGVQRRTVLVALISLVILLKHVPPTHSAPHTSSLRDVCGHTLRRPSSFFGRHFDSTFLKHFFKHLIPFTSSARVKMQFYLYKRDFAECGREIITDDHNTLDMSDFNPEHPTRIIIHGWMSQSKGALNRAVKNAYLSLVKRVPQPAGDSLSDASPNEPHTTDSPSAIENDFRNNNKIDIDLDTGYRLNMNATNNDKPTDFNVIVCDWSVIASNVNYYSVVDMVEDLGRLLVDFTNFLHLRTGLNYNDVYLIGHSLGAQIAGSAGKQAFPHRFNTIYALDPAGPKFRDLSDEYRVDPTDADYVESIQTSSSLGFEEPVGHATFYPNYGRDQKKCYFYGCSHRRAYHYFAESITSKLGFWGTLCRRQADDVWIISESGAEFIMGGEPSTPKRGTFYVKTAARPPYALGRSIQPERLVTPAIDFPDNDDIAAKYTLDEVQSV
;
A
#
# COMPACT_ATOMS: atom_id res chain seq x y z
N MET A 1 48.88 21.44 -18.57
CA MET A 1 47.48 21.52 -18.08
C MET A 1 47.39 20.70 -16.81
N ARG A 2 47.01 21.32 -15.68
CA ARG A 2 47.21 20.81 -14.32
C ARG A 2 46.13 19.79 -13.92
N SER A 3 46.59 18.67 -13.35
CA SER A 3 45.82 17.71 -12.57
C SER A 3 45.40 18.33 -11.23
N VAL A 4 44.13 18.14 -10.84
CA VAL A 4 43.65 18.41 -9.48
C VAL A 4 43.12 17.10 -8.91
N LYS A 5 43.87 16.52 -7.97
CA LYS A 5 43.40 15.50 -7.03
C LYS A 5 42.58 16.20 -5.95
N SER A 6 41.34 15.81 -5.72
CA SER A 6 40.59 16.17 -4.52
C SER A 6 40.67 15.03 -3.51
N THR A 7 41.33 15.32 -2.39
CA THR A 7 41.47 14.44 -1.23
C THR A 7 40.25 14.65 -0.33
N LEU A 8 39.42 13.62 -0.14
CA LEU A 8 38.37 13.62 0.89
C LEU A 8 39.03 13.34 2.25
N ASN A 9 39.16 14.39 3.06
CA ASN A 9 39.50 14.30 4.47
C ASN A 9 38.23 13.95 5.28
N ILE A 10 38.16 12.74 5.81
CA ILE A 10 37.15 12.36 6.82
C ILE A 10 37.93 12.00 8.09
N SER A 11 37.78 12.82 9.13
CA SER A 11 38.34 12.56 10.45
C SER A 11 37.52 11.47 11.15
N GLY A 12 38.20 10.43 11.63
CA GLY A 12 37.58 9.30 12.33
C GLY A 12 38.65 8.27 12.68
N SER A 13 38.79 7.94 13.96
CA SER A 13 39.90 7.15 14.50
C SER A 13 39.94 5.72 13.93
N GLY A 14 41.15 5.24 13.61
CA GLY A 14 41.42 3.97 12.91
C GLY A 14 41.00 2.68 13.63
N VAL A 15 40.43 2.79 14.84
CA VAL A 15 39.98 1.63 15.64
C VAL A 15 38.55 1.19 15.26
N GLN A 16 37.65 2.11 14.89
CA GLN A 16 36.28 1.75 14.47
C GLN A 16 36.21 1.05 13.10
N ARG A 17 37.16 1.32 12.19
CA ARG A 17 37.20 0.71 10.85
C ARG A 17 37.58 -0.78 10.86
N ARG A 18 38.37 -1.23 11.84
CA ARG A 18 38.80 -2.64 11.94
C ARG A 18 37.72 -3.52 12.57
N THR A 19 36.95 -3.01 13.52
CA THR A 19 35.91 -3.79 14.22
C THR A 19 34.72 -4.12 13.33
N VAL A 20 34.29 -3.19 12.45
CA VAL A 20 33.19 -3.42 11.50
C VAL A 20 33.57 -4.39 10.38
N LEU A 21 34.81 -4.28 9.88
CA LEU A 21 35.32 -5.17 8.82
C LEU A 21 35.53 -6.61 9.34
N VAL A 22 36.02 -6.78 10.57
CA VAL A 22 36.18 -8.10 11.20
C VAL A 22 34.82 -8.73 11.52
N ALA A 23 33.83 -7.96 11.98
CA ALA A 23 32.48 -8.45 12.24
C ALA A 23 31.76 -8.94 10.95
N LEU A 24 31.99 -8.28 9.82
CA LEU A 24 31.44 -8.68 8.52
C LEU A 24 32.10 -9.95 7.97
N ILE A 25 33.42 -10.13 8.17
CA ILE A 25 34.14 -11.33 7.75
C ILE A 25 33.74 -12.55 8.60
N SER A 26 33.52 -12.38 9.90
CA SER A 26 33.05 -13.47 10.78
C SER A 26 31.63 -13.96 10.43
N LEU A 27 30.74 -13.09 9.95
CA LEU A 27 29.38 -13.48 9.53
C LEU A 27 29.36 -14.27 8.21
N VAL A 28 30.31 -13.99 7.31
CA VAL A 28 30.47 -14.71 6.03
C VAL A 28 31.02 -16.12 6.22
N ILE A 29 31.81 -16.35 7.27
CA ILE A 29 32.39 -17.68 7.55
C ILE A 29 31.37 -18.63 8.20
N LEU A 30 30.39 -18.11 8.96
CA LEU A 30 29.34 -18.91 9.62
C LEU A 30 28.24 -19.43 8.66
N LEU A 31 28.13 -18.93 7.43
CA LEU A 31 27.09 -19.33 6.46
C LEU A 31 27.54 -20.41 5.46
N LYS A 32 28.72 -21.02 5.62
CA LYS A 32 29.32 -21.95 4.65
C LYS A 32 29.10 -23.45 4.91
N HIS A 33 28.33 -23.87 5.92
CA HIS A 33 28.14 -25.29 6.22
C HIS A 33 26.66 -25.68 6.32
N VAL A 34 26.03 -25.89 5.15
CA VAL A 34 24.81 -26.69 5.04
C VAL A 34 25.01 -27.66 3.87
N PRO A 35 25.01 -28.99 4.09
CA PRO A 35 25.20 -29.96 3.01
C PRO A 35 23.91 -30.08 2.17
N PRO A 36 24.02 -30.40 0.87
CA PRO A 36 22.85 -30.55 0.00
C PRO A 36 22.20 -31.92 0.19
N THR A 37 20.88 -31.95 0.40
CA THR A 37 20.08 -33.17 0.29
C THR A 37 19.48 -33.24 -1.12
N HIS A 38 19.85 -34.27 -1.88
CA HIS A 38 19.25 -34.58 -3.18
C HIS A 38 17.95 -35.37 -3.00
N SER A 39 16.89 -34.93 -3.66
CA SER A 39 15.72 -35.76 -3.99
C SER A 39 15.37 -35.59 -5.47
N ALA A 40 15.05 -36.72 -6.11
CA ALA A 40 14.80 -36.89 -7.55
C ALA A 40 13.53 -36.16 -8.04
N PRO A 41 13.39 -35.91 -9.36
CA PRO A 41 12.30 -35.11 -9.89
C PRO A 41 11.04 -35.97 -10.06
N HIS A 42 9.95 -35.59 -9.38
CA HIS A 42 8.60 -35.95 -9.78
C HIS A 42 8.13 -34.96 -10.85
N THR A 43 7.55 -35.48 -11.93
CA THR A 43 6.93 -34.75 -13.02
C THR A 43 5.72 -33.96 -12.51
N SER A 44 5.92 -32.71 -12.11
CA SER A 44 4.83 -31.75 -11.88
C SER A 44 4.57 -30.98 -13.17
N SER A 45 3.30 -30.68 -13.46
CA SER A 45 2.95 -29.87 -14.61
C SER A 45 3.63 -28.50 -14.51
N LEU A 46 3.97 -27.86 -15.63
CA LEU A 46 4.60 -26.52 -15.65
C LEU A 46 3.78 -25.44 -14.89
N ARG A 47 2.49 -25.72 -14.59
CA ARG A 47 1.60 -24.87 -13.78
C ARG A 47 1.91 -24.91 -12.28
N ASP A 48 2.67 -25.90 -11.79
CA ASP A 48 2.88 -26.14 -10.37
C ASP A 48 4.20 -25.58 -9.82
N VAL A 49 5.06 -25.00 -10.67
CA VAL A 49 6.35 -24.45 -10.23
C VAL A 49 6.17 -23.03 -9.70
N CYS A 50 6.30 -22.86 -8.38
CA CYS A 50 6.18 -21.56 -7.75
C CYS A 50 7.41 -20.67 -8.02
N GLY A 51 7.34 -19.82 -9.05
CA GLY A 51 8.43 -18.91 -9.42
C GLY A 51 8.68 -17.80 -8.39
N HIS A 52 7.63 -17.33 -7.70
CA HIS A 52 7.76 -16.23 -6.74
C HIS A 52 6.75 -16.32 -5.57
N THR A 53 7.19 -16.88 -4.44
CA THR A 53 6.35 -16.92 -3.23
C THR A 53 6.33 -15.58 -2.50
N LEU A 54 5.13 -15.02 -2.28
CA LEU A 54 4.90 -13.79 -1.51
C LEU A 54 4.09 -14.10 -0.24
N ARG A 55 4.73 -14.83 0.67
CA ARG A 55 4.19 -15.19 1.99
C ARG A 55 4.89 -14.42 3.10
N ARG A 56 4.19 -14.25 4.22
CA ARG A 56 4.81 -13.77 5.45
C ARG A 56 5.92 -14.73 5.93
N PRO A 57 7.13 -14.25 6.27
CA PRO A 57 8.16 -15.08 6.87
C PRO A 57 7.70 -15.67 8.21
N SER A 58 7.87 -16.98 8.40
CA SER A 58 7.47 -17.68 9.64
C SER A 58 8.36 -17.32 10.83
N SER A 59 9.66 -17.08 10.58
CA SER A 59 10.64 -16.77 11.63
C SER A 59 10.62 -15.30 12.05
N PHE A 60 10.83 -15.03 13.35
CA PHE A 60 10.94 -13.67 13.90
C PHE A 60 12.03 -12.84 13.19
N PHE A 61 13.18 -13.45 12.89
CA PHE A 61 14.27 -12.79 12.18
C PHE A 61 13.90 -12.45 10.72
N GLY A 62 13.21 -13.36 10.01
CA GLY A 62 12.73 -13.10 8.66
C GLY A 62 11.67 -12.00 8.57
N ARG A 63 10.93 -11.74 9.67
CA ARG A 63 9.96 -10.63 9.74
C ARG A 63 10.63 -9.25 9.78
N HIS A 64 11.86 -9.16 10.28
CA HIS A 64 12.58 -7.90 10.47
C HIS A 64 13.79 -7.74 9.53
N PHE A 65 14.32 -8.84 9.00
CA PHE A 65 15.50 -8.89 8.15
C PHE A 65 15.26 -9.79 6.94
N ASP A 66 15.24 -9.20 5.75
CA ASP A 66 15.09 -9.91 4.50
C ASP A 66 16.47 -10.40 4.02
N SER A 67 16.80 -11.65 4.35
CA SER A 67 18.11 -12.23 3.99
C SER A 67 18.34 -12.34 2.48
N THR A 68 17.28 -12.46 1.68
CA THR A 68 17.36 -12.48 0.22
C THR A 68 17.71 -11.11 -0.34
N PHE A 69 17.02 -10.08 0.12
CA PHE A 69 17.37 -8.70 -0.18
C PHE A 69 18.80 -8.39 0.27
N LEU A 70 19.18 -8.80 1.48
CA LEU A 70 20.50 -8.52 2.04
C LEU A 70 21.64 -9.20 1.26
N LYS A 71 21.44 -10.46 0.82
CA LYS A 71 22.36 -11.14 -0.09
C LYS A 71 22.51 -10.39 -1.40
N HIS A 72 21.39 -9.93 -1.97
CA HIS A 72 21.39 -9.17 -3.22
C HIS A 72 22.08 -7.80 -3.05
N PHE A 73 21.73 -7.07 -2.00
CA PHE A 73 22.37 -5.83 -1.56
C PHE A 73 23.88 -5.97 -1.43
N PHE A 74 24.37 -6.96 -0.66
CA PHE A 74 25.82 -7.17 -0.49
C PHE A 74 26.53 -7.59 -1.78
N LYS A 75 25.84 -8.29 -2.68
CA LYS A 75 26.39 -8.63 -4.01
C LYS A 75 26.65 -7.38 -4.86
N HIS A 76 25.83 -6.34 -4.72
CA HIS A 76 25.93 -5.09 -5.49
C HIS A 76 26.53 -3.91 -4.70
N LEU A 77 26.93 -4.14 -3.44
CA LEU A 77 27.59 -3.14 -2.59
C LEU A 77 29.05 -2.91 -2.98
N ILE A 78 29.68 -3.85 -3.71
CA ILE A 78 31.03 -3.69 -4.26
C ILE A 78 30.91 -3.08 -5.65
N PRO A 79 31.46 -1.88 -5.90
CA PRO A 79 31.27 -1.15 -7.15
C PRO A 79 32.23 -1.69 -8.23
N PHE A 80 32.11 -2.95 -8.63
CA PHE A 80 32.77 -3.46 -9.83
C PHE A 80 31.90 -4.51 -10.53
N THR A 81 31.59 -4.20 -11.79
CA THR A 81 31.07 -5.08 -12.86
C THR A 81 29.71 -5.75 -12.63
N SER A 82 28.64 -5.01 -12.94
CA SER A 82 27.40 -5.62 -13.36
C SER A 82 26.97 -5.02 -14.69
N SER A 83 27.30 -5.70 -15.78
CA SER A 83 26.69 -5.52 -17.10
C SER A 83 25.23 -6.01 -17.10
N ALA A 84 24.53 -5.97 -15.95
CA ALA A 84 23.15 -6.39 -15.87
C ALA A 84 22.32 -5.43 -16.72
N ARG A 85 21.74 -5.96 -17.79
CA ARG A 85 20.71 -5.28 -18.55
C ARG A 85 19.63 -4.81 -17.58
N VAL A 86 19.14 -3.60 -17.77
CA VAL A 86 17.97 -3.08 -17.04
C VAL A 86 16.86 -4.11 -17.21
N LYS A 87 16.43 -4.75 -16.12
CA LYS A 87 15.43 -5.82 -16.14
C LYS A 87 14.40 -5.55 -15.06
N MET A 88 13.13 -5.62 -15.45
CA MET A 88 11.98 -5.67 -14.56
C MET A 88 11.26 -7.00 -14.80
N GLN A 89 10.80 -7.65 -13.73
CA GLN A 89 10.07 -8.92 -13.77
C GLN A 89 8.64 -8.69 -13.27
N PHE A 90 7.68 -9.44 -13.81
CA PHE A 90 6.26 -9.24 -13.52
C PHE A 90 5.67 -10.54 -12.99
N TYR A 91 5.16 -10.49 -11.76
CA TYR A 91 4.58 -11.66 -11.09
C TYR A 91 3.08 -11.46 -10.88
N LEU A 92 2.26 -12.26 -11.56
CA LEU A 92 0.81 -12.27 -11.42
C LEU A 92 0.40 -13.08 -10.19
N TYR A 93 -0.52 -12.52 -9.43
CA TYR A 93 -1.24 -13.15 -8.33
C TYR A 93 -2.73 -13.06 -8.59
N LYS A 94 -3.41 -14.17 -8.33
CA LYS A 94 -4.87 -14.26 -8.29
C LYS A 94 -5.27 -14.95 -7.01
N ARG A 95 -6.54 -14.90 -6.66
CA ARG A 95 -7.07 -15.51 -5.44
C ARG A 95 -6.72 -17.00 -5.31
N ASP A 96 -6.80 -17.73 -6.42
CA ASP A 96 -6.54 -19.18 -6.46
C ASP A 96 -5.07 -19.53 -6.19
N PHE A 97 -4.15 -18.59 -6.40
CA PHE A 97 -2.72 -18.74 -6.13
C PHE A 97 -2.15 -17.51 -5.42
N ALA A 98 -2.87 -17.03 -4.39
CA ALA A 98 -2.58 -15.76 -3.73
C ALA A 98 -1.15 -15.65 -3.19
N GLU A 99 -0.54 -16.78 -2.82
CA GLU A 99 0.81 -16.82 -2.24
C GLU A 99 1.91 -17.13 -3.26
N CYS A 100 1.55 -17.57 -4.46
CA CYS A 100 2.47 -18.10 -5.44
C CYS A 100 2.35 -17.37 -6.78
N GLY A 101 3.19 -16.35 -6.95
CA GLY A 101 3.20 -15.54 -8.15
C GLY A 101 3.72 -16.30 -9.36
N ARG A 102 3.01 -16.19 -10.48
CA ARG A 102 3.44 -16.71 -11.79
C ARG A 102 4.11 -15.60 -12.58
N GLU A 103 5.31 -15.85 -13.09
CA GLU A 103 6.04 -14.85 -13.88
C GLU A 103 5.40 -14.74 -15.28
N ILE A 104 5.14 -13.51 -15.71
CA ILE A 104 4.82 -13.19 -17.10
C ILE A 104 6.03 -12.44 -17.65
N ILE A 105 6.63 -12.99 -18.71
CA ILE A 105 7.77 -12.39 -19.38
C ILE A 105 7.23 -11.61 -20.58
N THR A 106 7.60 -10.33 -20.66
CA THR A 106 7.24 -9.48 -21.81
C THR A 106 7.68 -10.14 -23.11
N ASP A 107 6.80 -10.15 -24.10
CA ASP A 107 6.96 -10.79 -25.43
C ASP A 107 7.05 -12.32 -25.43
N ASP A 108 6.95 -13.00 -24.28
CA ASP A 108 6.84 -14.46 -24.20
C ASP A 108 5.39 -14.90 -24.04
N HIS A 109 4.78 -15.29 -25.16
CA HIS A 109 3.39 -15.74 -25.21
C HIS A 109 3.12 -16.96 -24.33
N ASN A 110 4.08 -17.88 -24.21
CA ASN A 110 3.86 -19.11 -23.45
C ASN A 110 3.69 -18.80 -21.96
N THR A 111 4.49 -17.88 -21.41
CA THR A 111 4.38 -17.50 -20.01
C THR A 111 3.04 -16.81 -19.71
N LEU A 112 2.55 -15.98 -20.63
CA LEU A 112 1.25 -15.33 -20.54
C LEU A 112 0.11 -16.35 -20.59
N ASP A 113 0.10 -17.24 -21.58
CA ASP A 113 -0.95 -18.25 -21.78
C ASP A 113 -1.05 -19.22 -20.60
N MET A 114 0.06 -19.49 -19.90
CA MET A 114 0.11 -20.35 -18.71
C MET A 114 -0.14 -19.61 -17.38
N SER A 115 -0.28 -18.28 -17.40
CA SER A 115 -0.33 -17.47 -16.17
C SER A 115 -1.72 -17.38 -15.51
N ASP A 116 -2.78 -17.79 -16.21
CA ASP A 116 -4.20 -17.52 -15.86
C ASP A 116 -4.56 -16.03 -15.85
N PHE A 117 -3.79 -15.17 -16.53
CA PHE A 117 -4.18 -13.77 -16.77
C PHE A 117 -5.54 -13.71 -17.50
N ASN A 118 -6.44 -12.84 -17.04
CA ASN A 118 -7.75 -12.66 -17.68
C ASN A 118 -7.98 -11.17 -17.99
N PRO A 119 -8.02 -10.74 -19.26
CA PRO A 119 -8.19 -9.32 -19.63
C PRO A 119 -9.52 -8.70 -19.13
N GLU A 120 -10.53 -9.52 -18.83
CA GLU A 120 -11.82 -9.07 -18.29
C GLU A 120 -11.75 -8.74 -16.78
N HIS A 121 -10.67 -9.13 -16.10
CA HIS A 121 -10.46 -8.82 -14.69
C HIS A 121 -9.71 -7.49 -14.54
N PRO A 122 -10.13 -6.59 -13.62
CA PRO A 122 -9.38 -5.37 -13.35
C PRO A 122 -7.92 -5.67 -12.99
N THR A 123 -7.00 -4.88 -13.55
CA THR A 123 -5.56 -5.10 -13.40
C THR A 123 -4.95 -4.08 -12.45
N ARG A 124 -4.24 -4.54 -11.42
CA ARG A 124 -3.60 -3.73 -10.39
C ARG A 124 -2.11 -4.04 -10.37
N ILE A 125 -1.27 -3.08 -10.76
CA ILE A 125 0.17 -3.27 -10.88
C ILE A 125 0.87 -2.53 -9.72
N ILE A 126 1.58 -3.27 -8.87
CA ILE A 126 2.26 -2.74 -7.68
C ILE A 126 3.76 -2.58 -7.98
N ILE A 127 4.30 -1.39 -7.73
CA ILE A 127 5.68 -1.01 -8.04
C ILE A 127 6.37 -0.57 -6.74
N HIS A 128 7.35 -1.36 -6.29
CA HIS A 128 8.09 -1.06 -5.07
C HIS A 128 9.11 0.06 -5.24
N GLY A 129 9.67 0.57 -4.13
CA GLY A 129 10.67 1.65 -4.11
C GLY A 129 12.13 1.18 -4.08
N TRP A 130 13.03 2.17 -3.90
CA TRP A 130 14.47 1.96 -3.66
C TRP A 130 14.71 1.19 -2.36
N MET A 131 15.74 0.34 -2.33
CA MET A 131 16.04 -0.55 -1.19
C MET A 131 14.85 -1.43 -0.75
N SER A 132 13.97 -1.77 -1.70
CA SER A 132 12.86 -2.69 -1.54
C SER A 132 12.92 -3.78 -2.61
N GLN A 133 12.07 -4.80 -2.47
CA GLN A 133 11.96 -5.89 -3.42
C GLN A 133 10.52 -6.40 -3.53
N SER A 134 10.28 -7.20 -4.55
CA SER A 134 9.03 -7.92 -4.83
C SER A 134 8.47 -8.70 -3.63
N LYS A 135 9.32 -9.31 -2.80
CA LYS A 135 8.91 -10.04 -1.57
C LYS A 135 8.58 -9.17 -0.36
N GLY A 136 8.68 -7.85 -0.52
CA GLY A 136 8.52 -6.85 0.55
C GLY A 136 7.10 -6.72 1.12
N ALA A 137 7.01 -6.02 2.26
CA ALA A 137 5.76 -5.81 2.98
C ALA A 137 4.71 -4.99 2.20
N LEU A 138 5.16 -4.01 1.40
CA LEU A 138 4.32 -3.24 0.47
C LEU A 138 3.49 -4.17 -0.41
N ASN A 139 4.18 -5.01 -1.20
CA ASN A 139 3.54 -5.85 -2.20
C ASN A 139 2.58 -6.83 -1.53
N ARG A 140 2.98 -7.42 -0.39
CA ARG A 140 2.11 -8.33 0.36
C ARG A 140 0.84 -7.62 0.86
N ALA A 141 0.98 -6.46 1.49
CA ALA A 141 -0.15 -5.74 2.06
C ALA A 141 -1.17 -5.32 0.99
N VAL A 142 -0.71 -4.70 -0.10
CA VAL A 142 -1.58 -4.22 -1.17
C VAL A 142 -2.18 -5.38 -1.97
N LYS A 143 -1.39 -6.41 -2.29
CA LYS A 143 -1.90 -7.62 -2.95
C LYS A 143 -2.99 -8.28 -2.13
N ASN A 144 -2.74 -8.51 -0.83
CA ASN A 144 -3.72 -9.15 0.06
C ASN A 144 -5.01 -8.33 0.17
N ALA A 145 -4.91 -7.00 0.20
CA ALA A 145 -6.07 -6.12 0.23
C ALA A 145 -6.97 -6.33 -1.01
N TYR A 146 -6.40 -6.29 -2.22
CA TYR A 146 -7.16 -6.53 -3.46
C TYR A 146 -7.74 -7.94 -3.53
N LEU A 147 -6.93 -8.98 -3.26
CA LEU A 147 -7.40 -10.36 -3.33
C LEU A 147 -8.46 -10.70 -2.26
N SER A 148 -8.61 -9.87 -1.23
CA SER A 148 -9.66 -10.02 -0.21
C SER A 148 -11.03 -9.51 -0.64
N LEU A 149 -11.12 -8.68 -1.69
CA LEU A 149 -12.38 -8.09 -2.16
C LEU A 149 -13.26 -9.05 -3.00
N VAL A 150 -12.74 -10.23 -3.34
CA VAL A 150 -13.45 -11.15 -4.24
C VAL A 150 -14.56 -11.92 -3.51
N LYS A 151 -15.78 -11.91 -4.05
CA LYS A 151 -16.90 -12.75 -3.56
C LYS A 151 -16.64 -14.23 -3.88
N ARG A 152 -16.86 -15.12 -2.90
CA ARG A 152 -16.91 -16.58 -3.17
C ARG A 152 -18.17 -16.87 -3.99
N VAL A 153 -18.02 -17.55 -5.14
CA VAL A 153 -19.14 -18.22 -5.79
C VAL A 153 -19.54 -19.39 -4.88
N PRO A 154 -20.80 -19.48 -4.42
CA PRO A 154 -21.28 -20.69 -3.75
C PRO A 154 -21.10 -21.87 -4.71
N GLN A 155 -20.33 -22.87 -4.31
CA GLN A 155 -20.31 -24.15 -5.03
C GLN A 155 -21.76 -24.66 -5.06
N PRO A 156 -22.31 -25.05 -6.22
CA PRO A 156 -23.60 -25.72 -6.24
C PRO A 156 -23.51 -26.93 -5.31
N ALA A 157 -24.46 -27.05 -4.39
CA ALA A 157 -24.54 -28.20 -3.51
C ALA A 157 -24.52 -29.44 -4.40
N GLY A 158 -23.44 -30.20 -4.35
CA GLY A 158 -23.36 -31.48 -5.05
C GLY A 158 -24.52 -32.33 -4.56
N ASP A 159 -25.28 -32.86 -5.51
CA ASP A 159 -26.36 -33.83 -5.27
C ASP A 159 -25.81 -34.97 -4.41
N SER A 160 -26.09 -34.94 -3.12
CA SER A 160 -25.90 -36.06 -2.22
C SER A 160 -27.20 -36.86 -2.23
N LEU A 161 -27.29 -37.75 -3.21
CA LEU A 161 -28.14 -38.94 -3.12
C LEU A 161 -27.45 -39.99 -2.22
N SER A 162 -28.28 -40.75 -1.51
CA SER A 162 -27.98 -41.80 -0.51
C SER A 162 -27.63 -41.27 0.90
N ASP A 163 -28.28 -41.67 1.99
CA ASP A 163 -29.33 -42.66 2.22
C ASP A 163 -30.03 -42.26 3.53
N ALA A 164 -31.36 -42.28 3.52
CA ALA A 164 -32.18 -42.07 4.70
C ALA A 164 -32.55 -43.43 5.30
N SER A 165 -32.30 -43.62 6.60
CA SER A 165 -33.14 -44.47 7.44
C SER A 165 -33.17 -43.95 8.90
N PRO A 166 -34.29 -44.09 9.63
CA PRO A 166 -34.71 -43.17 10.68
C PRO A 166 -34.65 -43.76 12.10
N ASN A 167 -35.03 -42.92 13.09
CA ASN A 167 -35.33 -43.15 14.53
C ASN A 167 -34.24 -42.59 15.47
N GLU A 168 -34.47 -41.79 16.51
CA GLU A 168 -35.62 -41.15 17.17
C GLU A 168 -35.04 -40.22 18.31
N PRO A 169 -35.80 -39.60 19.24
CA PRO A 169 -36.35 -38.24 19.20
C PRO A 169 -35.74 -37.20 20.19
N HIS A 170 -36.24 -35.97 20.01
CA HIS A 170 -36.06 -34.69 20.71
C HIS A 170 -35.87 -34.65 22.25
N THR A 171 -35.06 -33.68 22.71
CA THR A 171 -35.36 -32.79 23.87
C THR A 171 -34.61 -31.44 23.81
N THR A 172 -35.41 -30.35 23.65
CA THR A 172 -35.43 -29.03 24.35
C THR A 172 -34.17 -28.19 24.68
N ASP A 173 -34.16 -26.97 24.11
CA ASP A 173 -33.91 -25.62 24.66
C ASP A 173 -32.70 -25.24 25.56
N SER A 174 -31.75 -24.50 24.95
CA SER A 174 -31.21 -23.13 25.23
C SER A 174 -30.78 -22.69 26.67
N PRO A 175 -30.12 -21.51 26.85
CA PRO A 175 -28.70 -21.18 26.55
C PRO A 175 -27.97 -20.53 27.76
N SER A 176 -26.65 -20.65 27.90
CA SER A 176 -25.91 -19.81 28.86
C SER A 176 -24.44 -19.61 28.53
N ALA A 177 -23.97 -18.39 28.82
CA ALA A 177 -22.58 -17.91 28.92
C ALA A 177 -21.99 -17.22 27.67
N ILE A 178 -22.51 -16.02 27.38
CA ILE A 178 -21.68 -14.88 26.96
C ILE A 178 -21.47 -14.02 28.21
N GLU A 179 -20.33 -14.16 28.89
CA GLU A 179 -19.62 -13.04 29.52
C GLU A 179 -18.36 -13.54 30.23
N ASN A 180 -17.34 -12.66 30.23
CA ASN A 180 -16.03 -12.75 30.89
C ASN A 180 -14.88 -13.32 30.05
N ASP A 181 -14.24 -12.44 29.28
CA ASP A 181 -12.80 -12.24 29.49
C ASP A 181 -12.31 -10.88 28.94
N PHE A 182 -12.55 -9.80 29.69
CA PHE A 182 -11.88 -8.51 29.52
C PHE A 182 -11.01 -8.25 30.75
N ARG A 183 -9.85 -8.91 30.82
CA ARG A 183 -8.67 -8.45 31.57
C ARG A 183 -7.49 -9.37 31.28
N ASN A 184 -6.66 -9.01 30.31
CA ASN A 184 -5.23 -9.21 30.44
C ASN A 184 -4.44 -8.25 29.54
N ASN A 185 -3.72 -7.35 30.20
CA ASN A 185 -2.69 -6.50 29.62
C ASN A 185 -1.51 -7.37 29.20
N ASN A 186 -1.43 -7.70 27.91
CA ASN A 186 -0.18 -8.03 27.25
C ASN A 186 -0.08 -7.24 25.95
N LYS A 187 1.11 -6.71 25.69
CA LYS A 187 1.49 -5.91 24.52
C LYS A 187 1.31 -6.75 23.24
N ILE A 188 0.10 -6.73 22.68
CA ILE A 188 -0.19 -7.32 21.37
C ILE A 188 0.13 -6.26 20.31
N ASP A 189 1.24 -6.44 19.59
CA ASP A 189 1.41 -5.84 18.27
C ASP A 189 0.39 -6.53 17.36
N ILE A 190 -0.77 -5.88 17.15
CA ILE A 190 -1.79 -6.36 16.23
C ILE A 190 -1.24 -6.17 14.82
N ASP A 191 -0.77 -7.28 14.27
CA ASP A 191 -0.38 -7.41 12.87
C ASP A 191 -1.57 -7.23 11.95
N LEU A 192 -1.48 -6.23 11.07
CA LEU A 192 -2.37 -6.06 9.92
C LEU A 192 -2.46 -7.31 9.04
N ASP A 193 -1.42 -8.15 9.02
CA ASP A 193 -1.34 -9.36 8.18
C ASP A 193 -2.36 -10.45 8.59
N THR A 194 -2.90 -10.38 9.81
CA THR A 194 -3.85 -11.36 10.38
C THR A 194 -5.26 -10.81 10.61
N GLY A 195 -5.48 -9.51 10.37
CA GLY A 195 -6.71 -8.80 10.75
C GLY A 195 -7.80 -8.70 9.69
N TYR A 196 -7.56 -9.12 8.45
CA TYR A 196 -8.54 -9.03 7.36
C TYR A 196 -9.60 -10.14 7.48
N ARG A 197 -10.50 -10.01 8.46
CA ARG A 197 -11.68 -10.89 8.58
C ARG A 197 -12.63 -10.59 7.43
N LEU A 198 -12.84 -11.60 6.58
CA LEU A 198 -13.76 -11.62 5.44
C LEU A 198 -15.16 -11.18 5.85
N ASN A 199 -15.85 -10.43 4.98
CA ASN A 199 -17.28 -10.20 5.11
C ASN A 199 -18.06 -10.66 3.87
N MET A 200 -18.98 -11.60 4.09
CA MET A 200 -19.99 -12.09 3.16
C MET A 200 -21.22 -11.20 3.19
N ASN A 201 -21.16 -9.95 2.71
CA ASN A 201 -22.37 -9.16 2.46
C ASN A 201 -22.03 -8.01 1.52
N ALA A 202 -21.94 -8.30 0.23
CA ALA A 202 -21.96 -7.27 -0.80
C ALA A 202 -23.28 -7.38 -1.55
N THR A 203 -23.94 -6.24 -1.69
CA THR A 203 -25.26 -6.02 -2.27
C THR A 203 -25.41 -6.73 -3.62
N ASN A 204 -26.63 -7.20 -3.89
CA ASN A 204 -26.97 -8.18 -4.94
C ASN A 204 -26.83 -7.70 -6.40
N ASN A 205 -26.16 -6.57 -6.67
CA ASN A 205 -26.05 -6.01 -8.04
C ASN A 205 -24.62 -5.92 -8.59
N ASP A 206 -23.58 -6.22 -7.80
CA ASP A 206 -22.20 -6.23 -8.30
C ASP A 206 -21.81 -7.64 -8.76
N LYS A 207 -21.48 -7.76 -10.06
CA LYS A 207 -20.82 -8.95 -10.61
C LYS A 207 -19.61 -9.31 -9.74
N PRO A 208 -19.34 -10.59 -9.43
CA PRO A 208 -18.10 -11.00 -8.79
C PRO A 208 -16.91 -10.57 -9.66
N THR A 209 -16.04 -9.68 -9.16
CA THR A 209 -14.80 -9.31 -9.86
C THR A 209 -13.60 -9.92 -9.16
N ASP A 210 -12.95 -10.88 -9.83
CA ASP A 210 -11.57 -11.27 -9.50
C ASP A 210 -10.61 -10.21 -10.07
N PHE A 211 -9.39 -10.14 -9.55
CA PHE A 211 -8.36 -9.18 -9.99
C PHE A 211 -7.18 -9.89 -10.66
N ASN A 212 -6.51 -9.20 -11.58
CA ASN A 212 -5.11 -9.50 -11.92
C ASN A 212 -4.22 -8.59 -11.07
N VAL A 213 -3.62 -9.11 -10.00
CA VAL A 213 -2.68 -8.33 -9.19
C VAL A 213 -1.27 -8.67 -9.60
N ILE A 214 -0.54 -7.71 -10.17
CA ILE A 214 0.80 -7.91 -10.71
C ILE A 214 1.81 -7.15 -9.84
N VAL A 215 2.87 -7.82 -9.39
CA VAL A 215 3.99 -7.18 -8.69
C VAL A 215 5.15 -7.01 -9.65
N CYS A 216 5.60 -5.77 -9.80
CA CYS A 216 6.81 -5.43 -10.55
C CYS A 216 8.04 -5.58 -9.67
N ASP A 217 8.97 -6.45 -10.06
CA ASP A 217 10.26 -6.63 -9.41
C ASP A 217 11.37 -5.98 -10.23
N TRP A 218 11.96 -4.94 -9.67
CA TRP A 218 13.16 -4.29 -10.20
C TRP A 218 14.26 -4.24 -9.13
N SER A 219 14.22 -5.16 -8.17
CA SER A 219 15.15 -5.26 -7.02
C SER A 219 16.62 -5.35 -7.43
N VAL A 220 16.89 -5.86 -8.64
CA VAL A 220 18.23 -5.90 -9.23
C VAL A 220 18.85 -4.51 -9.24
N ILE A 221 18.06 -3.52 -9.66
CA ILE A 221 18.43 -2.11 -9.73
C ILE A 221 18.20 -1.42 -8.38
N ALA A 222 17.06 -1.69 -7.74
CA ALA A 222 16.66 -1.01 -6.50
C ALA A 222 17.61 -1.22 -5.32
N SER A 223 18.40 -2.31 -5.33
CA SER A 223 19.36 -2.63 -4.29
C SER A 223 20.71 -1.91 -4.42
N ASN A 224 20.93 -1.16 -5.51
CA ASN A 224 22.14 -0.34 -5.66
C ASN A 224 22.14 0.81 -4.65
N VAL A 225 23.20 0.90 -3.85
CA VAL A 225 23.36 1.96 -2.83
C VAL A 225 23.52 3.35 -3.40
N ASN A 226 23.95 3.48 -4.65
CA ASN A 226 24.01 4.77 -5.30
C ASN A 226 22.61 5.18 -5.78
N TYR A 227 21.85 5.82 -4.90
CA TYR A 227 20.50 6.31 -5.17
C TYR A 227 20.42 7.13 -6.46
N TYR A 228 21.41 7.99 -6.74
CA TYR A 228 21.38 8.87 -7.91
C TYR A 228 21.46 8.10 -9.22
N SER A 229 22.33 7.09 -9.30
CA SER A 229 22.37 6.22 -10.49
C SER A 229 21.08 5.42 -10.67
N VAL A 230 20.34 5.15 -9.59
CA VAL A 230 19.03 4.49 -9.68
C VAL A 230 17.96 5.45 -10.18
N VAL A 231 17.99 6.71 -9.73
CA VAL A 231 17.09 7.77 -10.22
C VAL A 231 17.25 7.96 -11.74
N ASP A 232 18.48 7.95 -12.25
CA ASP A 232 18.76 8.10 -13.69
C ASP A 232 18.14 6.97 -14.55
N MET A 233 17.75 5.83 -13.95
CA MET A 233 17.10 4.71 -14.65
C MET A 233 15.57 4.74 -14.58
N VAL A 234 14.95 5.75 -13.97
CA VAL A 234 13.48 5.79 -13.79
C VAL A 234 12.73 5.81 -15.11
N GLU A 235 13.24 6.53 -16.12
CA GLU A 235 12.63 6.56 -17.46
C GLU A 235 12.69 5.21 -18.17
N ASP A 236 13.85 4.54 -18.10
CA ASP A 236 14.02 3.18 -18.65
C ASP A 236 13.10 2.17 -17.95
N LEU A 237 12.95 2.27 -16.63
CA LEU A 237 12.03 1.41 -15.86
C LEU A 237 10.56 1.69 -16.21
N GLY A 238 10.22 2.97 -16.45
CA GLY A 238 8.90 3.36 -16.97
C GLY A 238 8.63 2.74 -18.34
N ARG A 239 9.64 2.74 -19.23
CA ARG A 239 9.55 2.12 -20.56
C ARG A 239 9.28 0.62 -20.47
N LEU A 240 10.02 -0.10 -19.62
CA LEU A 240 9.83 -1.54 -19.42
C LEU A 240 8.41 -1.88 -18.92
N LEU A 241 7.85 -1.03 -18.06
CA LEU A 241 6.47 -1.20 -17.57
C LEU A 241 5.46 -0.98 -18.71
N VAL A 242 5.65 0.04 -19.55
CA VAL A 242 4.79 0.29 -20.73
C VAL A 242 4.89 -0.83 -21.75
N ASP A 243 6.09 -1.35 -22.01
CA ASP A 243 6.28 -2.47 -22.95
C ASP A 243 5.54 -3.72 -22.45
N PHE A 244 5.58 -3.99 -21.14
CA PHE A 244 4.82 -5.06 -20.53
C PHE A 244 3.30 -4.87 -20.66
N THR A 245 2.77 -3.68 -20.36
CA THR A 245 1.31 -3.44 -20.45
C THR A 245 0.83 -3.41 -21.89
N ASN A 246 1.64 -2.92 -22.83
CA ASN A 246 1.37 -3.02 -24.27
C ASN A 246 1.35 -4.46 -24.74
N PHE A 247 2.30 -5.29 -24.29
CA PHE A 247 2.28 -6.72 -24.56
C PHE A 247 0.97 -7.37 -24.09
N LEU A 248 0.53 -7.09 -22.85
CA LEU A 248 -0.76 -7.60 -22.36
C LEU A 248 -1.94 -7.09 -23.20
N HIS A 249 -1.98 -5.79 -23.52
CA HIS A 249 -3.03 -5.17 -24.34
C HIS A 249 -3.12 -5.83 -25.72
N LEU A 250 -2.01 -5.89 -26.45
CA LEU A 250 -1.96 -6.43 -27.81
C LEU A 250 -2.28 -7.93 -27.86
N ARG A 251 -1.96 -8.68 -26.81
CA ARG A 251 -2.13 -10.15 -26.79
C ARG A 251 -3.46 -10.62 -26.25
N THR A 252 -4.05 -9.87 -25.32
CA THR A 252 -5.25 -10.31 -24.60
C THR A 252 -6.44 -9.38 -24.78
N GLY A 253 -6.22 -8.17 -25.29
CA GLY A 253 -7.25 -7.12 -25.31
C GLY A 253 -7.42 -6.39 -23.99
N LEU A 254 -6.45 -6.51 -23.06
CA LEU A 254 -6.45 -5.77 -21.77
C LEU A 254 -6.83 -4.30 -21.98
N ASN A 255 -7.89 -3.86 -21.31
CA ASN A 255 -8.34 -2.48 -21.39
C ASN A 255 -7.53 -1.58 -20.44
N TYR A 256 -6.83 -0.58 -20.98
CA TYR A 256 -6.06 0.39 -20.19
C TYR A 256 -6.93 1.18 -19.20
N ASN A 257 -8.23 1.35 -19.50
CA ASN A 257 -9.19 1.97 -18.59
C ASN A 257 -9.46 1.15 -17.31
N ASP A 258 -8.96 -0.08 -17.22
CA ASP A 258 -9.06 -0.94 -16.03
C ASP A 258 -7.69 -1.26 -15.39
N VAL A 259 -6.61 -0.61 -15.87
CA VAL A 259 -5.25 -0.78 -15.36
C VAL A 259 -4.91 0.33 -14.38
N TYR A 260 -4.63 -0.03 -13.13
CA TYR A 260 -4.14 0.91 -12.11
C TYR A 260 -2.68 0.61 -11.78
N LEU A 261 -1.89 1.67 -11.62
CA LEU A 261 -0.52 1.59 -11.12
C LEU A 261 -0.47 2.06 -9.66
N ILE A 262 0.14 1.27 -8.79
CA ILE A 262 0.28 1.54 -7.37
C ILE A 262 1.78 1.61 -7.07
N GLY A 263 2.34 2.82 -7.11
CA GLY A 263 3.77 3.04 -6.93
C GLY A 263 4.09 3.58 -5.55
N HIS A 264 5.06 2.99 -4.86
CA HIS A 264 5.57 3.52 -3.58
C HIS A 264 6.96 4.11 -3.75
N SER A 265 7.23 5.28 -3.13
CA SER A 265 8.55 5.89 -3.14
C SER A 265 9.06 6.12 -4.58
N LEU A 266 10.22 5.59 -4.94
CA LEU A 266 10.75 5.65 -6.31
C LEU A 266 9.84 4.90 -7.31
N GLY A 267 9.08 3.90 -6.85
CA GLY A 267 8.07 3.23 -7.66
C GLY A 267 6.91 4.14 -8.08
N ALA A 268 6.59 5.19 -7.32
CA ALA A 268 5.63 6.21 -7.73
C ALA A 268 6.16 7.04 -8.91
N GLN A 269 7.46 7.34 -8.91
CA GLN A 269 8.11 8.06 -10.00
C GLN A 269 8.20 7.19 -11.27
N ILE A 270 8.48 5.88 -11.11
CA ILE A 270 8.40 4.90 -12.21
C ILE A 270 6.98 4.83 -12.78
N ALA A 271 5.94 4.82 -11.94
CA ALA A 271 4.55 4.83 -12.39
C ALA A 271 4.21 6.10 -13.19
N GLY A 272 4.66 7.27 -12.73
CA GLY A 272 4.48 8.53 -13.45
C GLY A 272 5.20 8.53 -14.80
N SER A 273 6.46 8.07 -14.83
CA SER A 273 7.22 7.93 -16.08
C SER A 273 6.56 6.96 -17.07
N ALA A 274 6.02 5.83 -16.59
CA ALA A 274 5.25 4.91 -17.43
C ALA A 274 4.00 5.59 -17.99
N GLY A 275 3.28 6.37 -17.17
CA GLY A 275 2.11 7.14 -17.61
C GLY A 275 2.41 8.10 -18.76
N LYS A 276 3.52 8.85 -18.67
CA LYS A 276 3.99 9.75 -19.74
C LYS A 276 4.31 9.01 -21.04
N GLN A 277 4.81 7.79 -20.93
CA GLN A 277 5.27 6.98 -22.06
C GLN A 277 4.18 6.08 -22.67
N ALA A 278 2.98 6.03 -22.08
CA ALA A 278 1.91 5.09 -22.47
C ALA A 278 1.14 5.48 -23.74
N PHE A 279 1.37 6.66 -24.31
CA PHE A 279 0.65 7.16 -25.49
C PHE A 279 0.67 6.15 -26.66
N PRO A 280 -0.46 5.93 -27.38
CA PRO A 280 -1.74 6.63 -27.28
C PRO A 280 -2.67 6.12 -26.19
N HIS A 281 -2.26 5.10 -25.43
CA HIS A 281 -3.01 4.60 -24.29
C HIS A 281 -2.81 5.48 -23.06
N ARG A 282 -3.67 5.30 -22.07
CA ARG A 282 -3.61 6.02 -20.81
C ARG A 282 -4.11 5.10 -19.69
N PHE A 283 -3.31 4.96 -18.64
CA PHE A 283 -3.74 4.21 -17.46
C PHE A 283 -4.92 4.92 -16.80
N ASN A 284 -5.84 4.15 -16.22
CA ASN A 284 -6.97 4.74 -15.52
C ASN A 284 -6.55 5.49 -14.26
N THR A 285 -5.81 4.83 -13.37
CA THR A 285 -5.43 5.44 -12.08
C THR A 285 -3.98 5.18 -11.73
N ILE A 286 -3.28 6.21 -11.27
CA ILE A 286 -2.02 6.09 -10.53
C ILE A 286 -2.26 6.46 -9.07
N TYR A 287 -2.00 5.51 -8.18
CA TYR A 287 -1.86 5.78 -6.75
C TYR A 287 -0.38 5.96 -6.41
N ALA A 288 0.01 7.19 -6.11
CA ALA A 288 1.37 7.60 -5.82
C ALA A 288 1.61 7.64 -4.31
N LEU A 289 2.10 6.52 -3.75
CA LEU A 289 2.23 6.30 -2.31
C LEU A 289 3.56 6.86 -1.81
N ASP A 290 3.49 8.02 -1.14
CA ASP A 290 4.63 8.82 -0.66
C ASP A 290 5.76 8.90 -1.71
N PRO A 291 5.52 9.59 -2.85
CA PRO A 291 6.46 9.61 -3.98
C PRO A 291 7.84 10.08 -3.53
N ALA A 292 8.92 9.50 -4.07
CA ALA A 292 10.27 9.88 -3.65
C ALA A 292 10.54 11.37 -3.92
N GLY A 293 10.98 12.10 -2.90
CA GLY A 293 11.34 13.52 -2.98
C GLY A 293 12.77 13.79 -3.46
N PRO A 294 13.81 13.16 -2.90
CA PRO A 294 15.21 13.44 -3.27
C PRO A 294 15.45 13.31 -4.78
N LYS A 295 16.13 14.32 -5.36
CA LYS A 295 16.24 14.62 -6.80
C LYS A 295 14.99 15.15 -7.48
N PHE A 296 13.81 14.59 -7.21
CA PHE A 296 12.58 14.97 -7.89
C PHE A 296 12.06 16.35 -7.50
N ARG A 297 12.33 16.84 -6.28
CA ARG A 297 11.90 18.18 -5.80
C ARG A 297 12.35 19.33 -6.69
N ASP A 298 13.50 19.18 -7.34
CA ASP A 298 14.10 20.21 -8.20
C ASP A 298 13.85 19.96 -9.70
N LEU A 299 13.10 18.90 -10.04
CA LEU A 299 12.78 18.56 -11.42
C LEU A 299 11.40 19.11 -11.81
N SER A 300 11.26 19.41 -13.11
CA SER A 300 9.97 19.74 -13.69
C SER A 300 9.03 18.53 -13.68
N ASP A 301 7.74 18.81 -13.86
CA ASP A 301 6.62 17.86 -13.88
C ASP A 301 6.79 16.79 -14.98
N GLU A 302 7.63 17.07 -15.98
CA GLU A 302 8.06 16.14 -17.03
C GLU A 302 8.84 14.93 -16.48
N TYR A 303 9.61 15.09 -15.40
CA TYR A 303 10.48 14.03 -14.87
C TYR A 303 10.04 13.48 -13.51
N ARG A 304 8.85 13.87 -13.04
CA ARG A 304 8.24 13.35 -11.79
C ARG A 304 6.81 12.96 -12.04
N VAL A 305 6.19 12.23 -11.12
CA VAL A 305 4.76 11.95 -11.17
C VAL A 305 3.95 13.26 -11.21
N ASP A 306 2.91 13.29 -12.03
CA ASP A 306 2.10 14.47 -12.36
C ASP A 306 0.63 14.07 -12.65
N PRO A 307 -0.39 14.92 -12.41
CA PRO A 307 -1.77 14.69 -12.82
C PRO A 307 -1.98 14.21 -14.27
N THR A 308 -1.12 14.59 -15.21
CA THR A 308 -1.26 14.18 -16.61
C THR A 308 -0.87 12.73 -16.89
N ASP A 309 -0.35 11.98 -15.93
CA ASP A 309 0.21 10.64 -16.15
C ASP A 309 -0.85 9.52 -16.26
N ALA A 310 -2.08 9.76 -15.79
CA ALA A 310 -3.21 8.82 -15.86
C ALA A 310 -4.54 9.56 -15.74
N ASP A 311 -5.67 8.96 -16.13
CA ASP A 311 -6.99 9.62 -16.04
C ASP A 311 -7.27 10.17 -14.64
N TYR A 312 -6.80 9.47 -13.62
CA TYR A 312 -6.76 9.94 -12.26
C TYR A 312 -5.40 9.65 -11.61
N VAL A 313 -4.90 10.61 -10.84
CA VAL A 313 -3.63 10.48 -10.10
C VAL A 313 -3.89 10.96 -8.68
N GLU A 314 -3.72 10.08 -7.71
CA GLU A 314 -3.89 10.39 -6.30
C GLU A 314 -2.60 10.09 -5.55
N SER A 315 -2.08 11.09 -4.83
CA SER A 315 -0.93 10.89 -3.96
C SER A 315 -1.32 10.83 -2.49
N ILE A 316 -0.61 9.98 -1.74
CA ILE A 316 -0.74 9.85 -0.29
C ILE A 316 0.61 10.17 0.32
N GLN A 317 0.80 11.42 0.75
CA GLN A 317 2.08 11.94 1.24
C GLN A 317 2.12 11.83 2.77
N THR A 318 3.06 11.04 3.26
CA THR A 318 3.18 10.63 4.67
C THR A 318 4.51 11.01 5.30
N SER A 319 5.51 11.40 4.52
CA SER A 319 6.79 11.89 5.03
C SER A 319 7.37 13.05 4.22
N SER A 320 8.01 14.01 4.91
CA SER A 320 8.71 15.13 4.26
C SER A 320 10.17 14.82 3.93
N SER A 321 10.85 14.02 4.76
CA SER A 321 12.28 13.71 4.56
C SER A 321 12.56 12.89 3.30
N LEU A 322 11.80 11.81 3.11
CA LEU A 322 11.92 10.89 1.98
C LEU A 322 10.87 11.15 0.89
N GLY A 323 9.67 11.57 1.28
CA GLY A 323 8.57 11.87 0.37
C GLY A 323 8.72 13.22 -0.32
N PHE A 324 8.01 13.35 -1.43
CA PHE A 324 7.77 14.61 -2.12
C PHE A 324 6.79 15.43 -1.28
N GLU A 325 7.07 16.73 -1.18
CA GLU A 325 6.39 17.58 -0.20
C GLU A 325 5.26 18.40 -0.80
N GLU A 326 5.50 18.95 -1.99
CA GLU A 326 4.49 19.72 -2.71
C GLU A 326 3.34 18.83 -3.18
N PRO A 327 2.13 19.38 -3.36
CA PRO A 327 1.02 18.62 -3.89
C PRO A 327 1.32 18.05 -5.27
N VAL A 328 0.96 16.79 -5.48
CA VAL A 328 1.18 16.07 -6.74
C VAL A 328 -0.02 15.18 -7.08
N GLY A 329 -0.37 15.14 -8.36
CA GLY A 329 -1.56 14.46 -8.85
C GLY A 329 -2.80 15.35 -8.92
N HIS A 330 -3.92 14.75 -9.30
CA HIS A 330 -5.23 15.39 -9.27
C HIS A 330 -5.67 15.68 -7.83
N ALA A 331 -5.43 14.72 -6.95
CA ALA A 331 -5.70 14.81 -5.52
C ALA A 331 -4.45 14.44 -4.71
N THR A 332 -4.17 15.22 -3.68
CA THR A 332 -3.07 14.95 -2.73
C THR A 332 -3.62 14.85 -1.33
N PHE A 333 -3.41 13.71 -0.68
CA PHE A 333 -3.78 13.48 0.71
C PHE A 333 -2.54 13.55 1.60
N TYR A 334 -2.65 14.29 2.69
CA TYR A 334 -1.63 14.43 3.73
C TYR A 334 -2.15 13.84 5.06
N PRO A 335 -2.08 12.51 5.25
CA PRO A 335 -2.32 11.90 6.55
C PRO A 335 -1.43 12.52 7.63
N ASN A 336 -2.04 13.03 8.70
CA ASN A 336 -1.35 13.72 9.80
C ASN A 336 -0.34 14.77 9.30
N TYR A 337 -0.76 15.61 8.34
CA TYR A 337 0.06 16.68 7.73
C TYR A 337 1.25 16.18 6.88
N GLY A 338 1.33 14.87 6.62
CA GLY A 338 2.31 14.26 5.70
C GLY A 338 3.78 14.39 6.10
N ARG A 339 4.06 14.54 7.40
CA ARG A 339 5.43 14.64 7.93
C ARG A 339 5.79 13.45 8.81
N ASP A 340 5.18 13.41 9.99
CA ASP A 340 5.45 12.40 11.00
C ASP A 340 4.19 11.63 11.33
N GLN A 341 4.21 10.33 11.00
CA GLN A 341 3.09 9.45 11.27
C GLN A 341 3.13 8.99 12.73
N LYS A 342 1.95 8.84 13.34
CA LYS A 342 1.83 8.45 14.75
C LYS A 342 2.53 7.12 15.02
N LYS A 343 3.29 7.06 16.12
CA LYS A 343 4.10 5.89 16.53
C LYS A 343 5.13 5.45 15.49
N CYS A 344 5.65 6.39 14.69
CA CYS A 344 6.85 6.17 13.90
C CYS A 344 8.06 6.76 14.60
N TYR A 345 8.98 5.89 15.04
CA TYR A 345 10.15 6.29 15.83
C TYR A 345 11.49 6.06 15.10
N PHE A 346 11.46 5.40 13.93
CA PHE A 346 12.65 5.09 13.15
C PHE A 346 12.57 5.70 11.75
N TYR A 347 13.73 6.00 11.17
CA TYR A 347 13.86 6.61 9.84
C TYR A 347 13.15 5.77 8.77
N GLY A 348 12.32 6.42 7.95
CA GLY A 348 11.52 5.76 6.92
C GLY A 348 10.25 5.05 7.41
N CYS A 349 9.92 5.06 8.70
CA CYS A 349 8.64 4.53 9.18
C CYS A 349 7.45 5.30 8.61
N SER A 350 7.50 6.65 8.66
CA SER A 350 6.45 7.51 8.10
C SER A 350 6.27 7.22 6.61
N HIS A 351 7.38 7.11 5.88
CA HIS A 351 7.41 6.78 4.45
C HIS A 351 6.74 5.44 4.10
N ARG A 352 6.88 4.43 4.97
CA ARG A 352 6.22 3.13 4.81
C ARG A 352 4.72 3.19 5.13
N ARG A 353 4.26 4.19 5.87
CA ARG A 353 2.86 4.26 6.31
C ARG A 353 1.90 4.51 5.15
N ALA A 354 2.34 5.16 4.07
CA ALA A 354 1.49 5.39 2.89
C ALA A 354 0.87 4.10 2.35
N TYR A 355 1.65 3.03 2.19
CA TYR A 355 1.10 1.77 1.69
C TYR A 355 0.27 1.00 2.73
N HIS A 356 0.48 1.24 4.02
CA HIS A 356 -0.38 0.69 5.06
C HIS A 356 -1.76 1.36 5.03
N TYR A 357 -1.80 2.69 4.91
CA TYR A 357 -3.06 3.43 4.77
C TYR A 357 -3.78 3.07 3.48
N PHE A 358 -3.05 2.94 2.37
CA PHE A 358 -3.64 2.51 1.09
C PHE A 358 -4.19 1.09 1.13
N ALA A 359 -3.43 0.12 1.66
CA ALA A 359 -3.91 -1.26 1.77
C ALA A 359 -5.17 -1.35 2.68
N GLU A 360 -5.22 -0.56 3.75
CA GLU A 360 -6.42 -0.48 4.58
C GLU A 360 -7.57 0.24 3.88
N SER A 361 -7.32 1.30 3.09
CA SER A 361 -8.39 2.06 2.43
C SER A 361 -9.17 1.23 1.40
N ILE A 362 -8.52 0.24 0.77
CA ILE A 362 -9.15 -0.73 -0.13
C ILE A 362 -10.25 -1.55 0.59
N THR A 363 -10.05 -1.88 1.87
CA THR A 363 -10.91 -2.84 2.60
C THR A 363 -11.71 -2.20 3.74
N SER A 364 -11.44 -0.94 4.07
CA SER A 364 -12.03 -0.25 5.21
C SER A 364 -13.48 0.13 4.95
N LYS A 365 -14.37 -0.26 5.87
CA LYS A 365 -15.78 0.20 5.89
C LYS A 365 -15.93 1.63 6.42
N LEU A 366 -15.00 2.05 7.28
CA LEU A 366 -15.01 3.40 7.84
C LEU A 366 -14.48 4.40 6.82
N GLY A 367 -13.37 4.04 6.16
CA GLY A 367 -12.71 4.89 5.19
C GLY A 367 -11.81 5.96 5.81
N PHE A 368 -10.88 6.46 5.00
CA PHE A 368 -9.98 7.57 5.35
C PHE A 368 -10.55 8.86 4.75
N TRP A 369 -11.34 9.59 5.54
CA TRP A 369 -11.97 10.83 5.07
C TRP A 369 -11.04 12.01 5.29
N GLY A 370 -10.84 12.79 4.22
CA GLY A 370 -9.98 13.97 4.22
C GLY A 370 -10.76 15.24 3.97
N THR A 371 -10.43 16.29 4.70
CA THR A 371 -10.99 17.64 4.52
C THR A 371 -10.08 18.44 3.60
N LEU A 372 -10.66 19.27 2.73
CA LEU A 372 -9.88 20.19 1.90
C LEU A 372 -8.96 21.05 2.75
N CYS A 373 -7.71 21.22 2.31
CA CYS A 373 -6.74 22.07 2.98
C CYS A 373 -5.78 22.73 2.00
N ARG A 374 -5.08 23.75 2.49
CA ARG A 374 -3.98 24.42 1.79
C ARG A 374 -2.76 24.46 2.70
N ARG A 375 -1.60 24.07 2.17
CA ARG A 375 -0.30 24.32 2.80
C ARG A 375 0.12 25.76 2.49
N GLN A 376 0.28 26.59 3.52
CA GLN A 376 0.74 27.99 3.37
C GLN A 376 2.24 28.12 3.59
N ALA A 377 2.78 27.33 4.50
CA ALA A 377 4.19 27.18 4.77
C ALA A 377 4.41 25.75 5.31
N ASP A 378 5.66 25.37 5.49
CA ASP A 378 6.10 24.06 5.97
C ASP A 378 5.20 23.46 7.07
N ASP A 379 4.95 24.22 8.14
CA ASP A 379 4.15 23.78 9.29
C ASP A 379 2.80 24.50 9.41
N VAL A 380 2.39 25.26 8.40
CA VAL A 380 1.17 26.06 8.44
C VAL A 380 0.16 25.51 7.45
N TRP A 381 -0.87 24.85 8.00
CA TRP A 381 -1.97 24.26 7.26
C TRP A 381 -3.27 24.97 7.56
N ILE A 382 -3.98 25.36 6.51
CA ILE A 382 -5.34 25.91 6.61
C ILE A 382 -6.30 24.83 6.17
N ILE A 383 -7.13 24.36 7.11
CA ILE A 383 -8.18 23.38 6.84
C ILE A 383 -9.46 24.14 6.47
N SER A 384 -10.17 23.67 5.45
CA SER A 384 -11.43 24.26 5.01
C SER A 384 -12.52 24.09 6.07
N GLU A 385 -13.27 25.17 6.33
CA GLU A 385 -14.43 25.16 7.21
C GLU A 385 -15.72 24.68 6.53
N SER A 386 -15.69 24.40 5.22
CA SER A 386 -16.87 23.93 4.47
C SER A 386 -17.44 22.61 4.98
N GLY A 387 -16.65 21.83 5.71
CA GLY A 387 -17.03 20.50 6.18
C GLY A 387 -17.06 19.42 5.09
N ALA A 388 -16.72 19.76 3.83
CA ALA A 388 -16.68 18.79 2.76
C ALA A 388 -15.53 17.78 2.98
N GLU A 389 -15.87 16.49 2.94
CA GLU A 389 -14.93 15.39 3.13
C GLU A 389 -14.86 14.50 1.88
N PHE A 390 -13.66 14.03 1.57
CA PHE A 390 -13.36 13.21 0.40
C PHE A 390 -12.58 11.97 0.82
N ILE A 391 -12.94 10.82 0.26
CA ILE A 391 -12.35 9.54 0.63
C ILE A 391 -10.94 9.39 0.03
N MET A 392 -9.93 9.06 0.83
CA MET A 392 -8.58 8.74 0.37
C MET A 392 -8.48 7.26 -0.02
N GLY A 393 -7.81 6.96 -1.13
CA GLY A 393 -7.60 5.62 -1.66
C GLY A 393 -8.92 4.95 -2.09
N GLY A 394 -9.03 3.66 -1.78
CA GLY A 394 -10.22 2.85 -2.10
C GLY A 394 -10.09 2.02 -3.38
N GLU A 395 -11.14 1.24 -3.64
CA GLU A 395 -11.31 0.43 -4.84
C GLU A 395 -12.83 0.31 -5.14
N PRO A 396 -13.31 0.75 -6.32
CA PRO A 396 -12.57 1.43 -7.39
C PRO A 396 -12.10 2.84 -6.97
N SER A 397 -11.26 3.47 -7.79
CA SER A 397 -10.88 4.85 -7.54
C SER A 397 -12.07 5.79 -7.70
N THR A 398 -12.13 6.84 -6.87
CA THR A 398 -13.14 7.90 -6.97
C THR A 398 -12.45 9.22 -7.32
N PRO A 399 -12.49 9.66 -8.59
CA PRO A 399 -11.84 10.88 -9.04
C PRO A 399 -12.31 12.12 -8.28
N LYS A 400 -11.36 12.98 -7.93
CA LYS A 400 -11.55 14.19 -7.14
C LYS A 400 -10.34 15.10 -7.33
N ARG A 401 -10.44 16.36 -6.90
CA ARG A 401 -9.35 17.33 -7.08
C ARG A 401 -9.12 18.14 -5.82
N GLY A 402 -7.85 18.41 -5.54
CA GLY A 402 -7.44 19.29 -4.44
C GLY A 402 -6.45 18.64 -3.49
N THR A 403 -6.13 19.39 -2.44
CA THR A 403 -5.26 18.95 -1.36
C THR A 403 -6.09 18.70 -0.11
N PHE A 404 -5.84 17.59 0.58
CA PHE A 404 -6.68 17.10 1.66
C PHE A 404 -5.85 16.71 2.88
N TYR A 405 -6.30 17.10 4.06
CA TYR A 405 -5.77 16.64 5.34
C TYR A 405 -6.58 15.42 5.81
N VAL A 406 -5.89 14.37 6.24
CA VAL A 406 -6.54 13.16 6.80
C VAL A 406 -6.04 12.92 8.21
N LYS A 407 -6.97 12.75 9.16
CA LYS A 407 -6.63 12.30 10.51
C LYS A 407 -6.65 10.78 10.56
N THR A 408 -5.63 10.16 11.14
CA THR A 408 -5.58 8.69 11.30
C THR A 408 -5.37 8.28 12.76
N ALA A 409 -5.73 7.03 13.09
CA ALA A 409 -5.35 6.42 14.37
C ALA A 409 -3.84 6.14 14.43
N ALA A 410 -3.31 5.92 15.62
CA ALA A 410 -1.90 5.61 15.81
C ALA A 410 -1.52 4.15 15.53
N ARG A 411 -2.52 3.27 15.44
CA ARG A 411 -2.38 1.83 15.22
C ARG A 411 -3.52 1.35 14.31
N PRO A 412 -3.34 0.21 13.63
CA PRO A 412 -4.40 -0.47 12.89
C PRO A 412 -5.63 -0.81 13.74
N PRO A 413 -6.85 -0.78 13.16
CA PRO A 413 -7.17 -0.08 11.91
C PRO A 413 -6.94 1.44 12.07
N TYR A 414 -6.31 2.06 11.07
CA TYR A 414 -5.97 3.47 11.06
C TYR A 414 -7.11 4.39 10.65
N ALA A 415 -8.04 3.89 9.83
CA ALA A 415 -9.20 4.62 9.36
C ALA A 415 -10.09 5.01 10.54
N LEU A 416 -10.45 6.30 10.61
CA LEU A 416 -11.31 6.82 11.68
C LEU A 416 -12.77 7.01 11.24
N GLY A 417 -13.06 6.89 9.94
CA GLY A 417 -14.36 7.26 9.40
C GLY A 417 -14.49 8.77 9.17
N ARG A 418 -15.71 9.20 8.85
CA ARG A 418 -16.04 10.63 8.71
C ARG A 418 -15.84 11.34 10.04
N SER A 419 -15.40 12.59 10.00
CA SER A 419 -15.46 13.43 11.19
C SER A 419 -16.92 13.58 11.58
N ILE A 420 -17.30 13.13 12.78
CA ILE A 420 -18.60 13.49 13.36
C ILE A 420 -18.56 15.01 13.53
N GLN A 421 -19.17 15.75 12.60
CA GLN A 421 -19.61 17.08 12.98
C GLN A 421 -20.58 16.87 14.13
N PRO A 422 -20.43 17.53 15.28
CA PRO A 422 -21.53 17.55 16.22
C PRO A 422 -22.72 18.04 15.41
N GLU A 423 -23.71 17.18 15.22
CA GLU A 423 -25.05 17.62 14.87
C GLU A 423 -25.26 18.86 15.72
N ARG A 424 -25.44 20.00 15.07
CA ARG A 424 -25.83 21.24 15.71
C ARG A 424 -26.88 20.77 16.72
N LEU A 425 -26.59 20.87 18.01
CA LEU A 425 -27.57 20.56 19.04
C LEU A 425 -28.68 21.55 18.79
N VAL A 426 -29.63 21.18 17.92
CA VAL A 426 -30.92 21.81 17.81
C VAL A 426 -31.54 21.36 19.11
N THR A 427 -31.31 22.15 20.16
CA THR A 427 -32.21 22.15 21.30
C THR A 427 -33.61 22.22 20.68
N PRO A 428 -34.48 21.23 20.92
CA PRO A 428 -35.87 21.38 20.55
C PRO A 428 -36.30 22.72 21.14
N ALA A 429 -36.84 23.61 20.30
CA ALA A 429 -37.51 24.78 20.82
C ALA A 429 -38.55 24.25 21.81
N ILE A 430 -38.37 24.57 23.08
CA ILE A 430 -39.42 24.39 24.06
C ILE A 430 -40.45 25.43 23.65
N ASP A 431 -41.51 25.00 22.97
CA ASP A 431 -42.72 25.79 22.79
C ASP A 431 -43.23 26.11 24.20
N PHE A 432 -43.06 27.37 24.61
CA PHE A 432 -43.82 27.89 25.73
C PHE A 432 -45.23 28.15 25.22
N PRO A 433 -46.27 27.54 25.81
CA PRO A 433 -47.62 27.88 25.44
C PRO A 433 -47.87 29.34 25.78
N ASP A 434 -48.36 30.10 24.80
CA ASP A 434 -48.95 31.41 24.98
C ASP A 434 -49.98 31.34 26.11
N ASN A 435 -49.73 32.08 27.18
CA ASN A 435 -50.75 32.44 28.15
C ASN A 435 -50.60 33.93 28.45
N ASP A 436 -51.28 34.71 27.62
CA ASP A 436 -51.98 35.91 28.10
C ASP A 436 -52.93 35.48 29.22
N ASP A 437 -52.46 35.49 30.46
CA ASP A 437 -53.25 36.00 31.59
C ASP A 437 -52.41 36.00 32.87
N ILE A 438 -52.30 37.21 33.42
CA ILE A 438 -52.20 37.62 34.83
C ILE A 438 -51.18 38.75 34.94
N ALA A 439 -51.65 39.94 34.55
CA ALA A 439 -51.21 41.16 35.19
C ALA A 439 -51.70 41.14 36.64
N ALA A 440 -50.78 41.20 37.61
CA ALA A 440 -50.92 41.97 38.86
C ALA A 440 -49.88 41.58 39.91
N LYS A 441 -49.17 42.62 40.41
CA LYS A 441 -48.37 42.71 41.65
C LYS A 441 -46.99 42.01 41.58
N TYR A 442 -45.85 42.60 41.92
CA TYR A 442 -45.54 43.67 42.87
C TYR A 442 -44.38 44.55 42.38
N THR A 443 -44.37 45.75 42.96
CA THR A 443 -43.47 46.90 42.84
C THR A 443 -42.01 46.65 43.23
N LEU A 444 -41.12 47.44 42.64
CA LEU A 444 -39.79 47.78 43.15
C LEU A 444 -39.85 48.25 44.60
N ASP A 445 -38.99 47.73 45.48
CA ASP A 445 -38.18 48.52 46.43
C ASP A 445 -37.25 47.64 47.29
N GLU A 446 -36.10 48.24 47.65
CA GLU A 446 -35.21 47.97 48.81
C GLU A 446 -34.30 46.70 48.80
N VAL A 447 -32.96 46.80 48.73
CA VAL A 447 -31.94 47.30 49.70
C VAL A 447 -31.45 46.20 50.69
N GLN A 448 -30.13 45.95 50.61
CA GLN A 448 -29.17 45.48 51.63
C GLN A 448 -29.11 44.02 52.14
N SER A 449 -27.90 43.45 51.94
CA SER A 449 -27.05 42.64 52.86
C SER A 449 -27.63 41.46 53.64
N VAL A 450 -27.11 40.26 53.36
CA VAL A 450 -26.32 39.42 54.29
C VAL A 450 -25.24 38.68 53.51
#